data_AF-A0AAU1KRA6-F1
#
_entry.id   AF-A0AAU1KRA6-F1
#
_cell.length_a   1.000
_cell.length_b   1.000
_cell.length_c   1.000
_cell.angle_alpha   90.00
_cell.angle_beta   90.00
_cell.angle_gamma   90.00
#
_symmetry.space_group_name_H-M   'P 1'
#
loop_
_entity.id
_entity.type
_entity.pdbx_description
1 polymer ?
#
loop_
_entity_poly.entity_id
_entity_poly.type
_entity_poly.pdbx_seq_one_letter_code
_entity_poly.pdbx_strand_id
1 'polypeptide(L)'
;MSALLPLILPSVVVGEHRVDLTAKHSEGWAFTTYDVAANAAGETYALSGAVRYRARDDASCDPFQQNFTYHVITRYDQDGTPTATALYGGGTRGNVATGLAKGSEFNLAVLPDGTVAVSSKPGNTHLFSADLSRLVESWQSPWGWQEEKERTGDPYAMSIDVTPSGRLLCAVAEYGVSNWAGKVPNLVALSEPGSTLGPGAKATLRAIATHDARSDRQTEADRYPHVVYGGAPVAGTNRPSPSLTEMVSTDDRTRYDYTGCRMARPAAMGDDLFVVPVFGKTYRSGSRGQVFSFLLIDGQGTERGKLEGMHRYEDSPFTGAHWTVVGDPYRARAFHLNRYGLYAWDAEGRMLSRIPTSDAPFTALTHFLLMGCSPAGELLLVHQKQNLLLRVPVPEDLGDLEDAVRAALKGYGPGRNALKRQHAPVDWHWTDATAPVHRF
;
A
#
# COMPACT_ATOMS: atom_id res chain seq x y z
N MET A 1 8.21 -12.12 -21.76
CA MET A 1 7.59 -11.87 -20.45
C MET A 1 6.20 -11.27 -20.70
N SER A 2 5.14 -11.76 -20.04
CA SER A 2 3.82 -11.16 -20.23
C SER A 2 3.77 -9.83 -19.49
N ALA A 3 3.47 -8.74 -20.20
CA ALA A 3 3.28 -7.43 -19.58
C ALA A 3 1.95 -7.33 -18.81
N LEU A 4 1.04 -8.30 -18.96
CA LEU A 4 -0.30 -8.25 -18.41
C LEU A 4 -0.67 -9.55 -17.68
N LEU A 5 -1.27 -9.41 -16.51
CA LEU A 5 -1.44 -10.49 -15.54
C LEU A 5 -2.86 -10.47 -14.95
N PRO A 6 -3.57 -11.60 -14.88
CA PRO A 6 -4.85 -11.69 -14.18
C PRO A 6 -4.66 -11.69 -12.67
N LEU A 7 -5.36 -10.81 -11.96
CA LEU A 7 -5.42 -10.79 -10.51
C LEU A 7 -6.49 -11.79 -10.07
N ILE A 8 -6.03 -12.95 -9.60
CA ILE A 8 -6.86 -14.12 -9.35
C ILE A 8 -7.72 -13.96 -8.10
N LEU A 9 -9.02 -14.20 -8.26
CA LEU A 9 -9.94 -14.56 -7.18
C LEU A 9 -9.91 -16.09 -7.03
N PRO A 10 -9.48 -16.63 -5.87
CA PRO A 10 -9.35 -18.07 -5.72
C PRO A 10 -10.70 -18.78 -5.90
N SER A 11 -10.73 -19.79 -6.78
CA SER A 11 -11.96 -20.55 -7.09
C SER A 11 -12.60 -21.17 -5.85
N VAL A 12 -11.80 -21.51 -4.84
CA VAL A 12 -12.28 -22.03 -3.57
C VAL A 12 -13.17 -21.04 -2.82
N VAL A 13 -12.87 -19.73 -2.85
CA VAL A 13 -13.71 -18.70 -2.22
C VAL A 13 -15.04 -18.57 -2.97
N VAL A 14 -15.00 -18.63 -4.30
CA VAL A 14 -16.19 -18.58 -5.15
C VAL A 14 -17.11 -19.78 -4.87
N GLY A 15 -16.55 -20.98 -4.83
CA GLY A 15 -17.30 -22.22 -4.55
C GLY A 15 -17.87 -22.26 -3.13
N GLU A 16 -17.05 -21.93 -2.13
CA GLU A 16 -17.43 -21.94 -0.71
C GLU A 16 -18.60 -21.01 -0.41
N HIS A 17 -18.55 -19.77 -0.93
CA HIS A 17 -19.56 -18.74 -0.67
C HIS A 17 -20.60 -18.57 -1.77
N ARG A 18 -20.59 -19.50 -2.74
CA ARG A 18 -21.44 -19.47 -3.96
C ARG A 18 -21.47 -18.07 -4.58
N VAL A 19 -20.30 -17.46 -4.77
CA VAL A 19 -20.22 -16.09 -5.27
C VAL A 19 -20.76 -16.05 -6.69
N ASP A 20 -21.84 -15.30 -6.88
CA ASP A 20 -22.30 -14.95 -8.22
C ASP A 20 -21.34 -13.91 -8.82
N LEU A 21 -20.48 -14.38 -9.71
CA LEU A 21 -19.50 -13.52 -10.39
C LEU A 21 -20.15 -12.55 -11.38
N THR A 22 -21.42 -12.76 -11.75
CA THR A 22 -22.17 -11.84 -12.61
C THR A 22 -22.89 -10.73 -11.84
N ALA A 23 -22.98 -10.89 -10.52
CA ALA A 23 -23.60 -9.91 -9.65
C ALA A 23 -22.78 -8.62 -9.59
N LYS A 24 -23.47 -7.48 -9.65
CA LYS A 24 -22.80 -6.18 -9.49
C LYS A 24 -22.24 -6.06 -8.08
N HIS A 25 -21.16 -5.29 -7.90
CA HIS A 25 -20.63 -4.98 -6.56
C HIS A 25 -21.69 -4.40 -5.60
N SER A 26 -22.71 -3.69 -6.12
CA SER A 26 -23.84 -3.18 -5.33
C SER A 26 -24.72 -4.26 -4.72
N GLU A 27 -24.58 -5.52 -5.12
CA GLU A 27 -25.36 -6.69 -4.65
C GLU A 27 -24.68 -7.40 -3.47
N GLY A 28 -23.70 -6.73 -2.86
CA GLY A 28 -23.23 -7.01 -1.51
C GLY A 28 -21.87 -7.70 -1.40
N TRP A 29 -21.13 -7.86 -2.51
CA TRP A 29 -19.77 -8.42 -2.49
C TRP A 29 -18.77 -7.62 -3.33
N ALA A 30 -17.48 -7.69 -2.99
CA ALA A 30 -16.42 -7.03 -3.72
C ALA A 30 -15.12 -7.84 -3.72
N PHE A 31 -14.35 -7.65 -4.80
CA PHE A 31 -12.96 -8.04 -4.91
C PHE A 31 -12.15 -6.78 -5.19
N THR A 32 -11.07 -6.55 -4.45
CA THR A 32 -10.27 -5.32 -4.55
C THR A 32 -8.82 -5.65 -4.31
N THR A 33 -7.93 -5.17 -5.16
CA THR A 33 -6.49 -5.30 -4.95
C THR A 33 -6.01 -4.15 -4.08
N TYR A 34 -5.35 -4.46 -2.97
CA TYR A 34 -4.82 -3.48 -2.04
C TYR A 34 -3.40 -3.06 -2.39
N ASP A 35 -2.56 -4.00 -2.81
CA ASP A 35 -1.16 -3.71 -3.09
C ASP A 35 -0.49 -4.78 -3.98
N VAL A 36 0.64 -4.44 -4.60
CA VAL A 36 1.43 -5.33 -5.44
C VAL A 36 2.92 -5.05 -5.25
N ALA A 37 3.72 -6.10 -5.06
CA ALA A 37 5.16 -6.03 -4.95
C ALA A 37 5.82 -7.07 -5.85
N ALA A 38 7.06 -6.82 -6.28
CA ALA A 38 7.87 -7.79 -7.00
C ALA A 38 9.20 -8.01 -6.29
N ASN A 39 9.74 -9.23 -6.37
CA ASN A 39 11.07 -9.51 -5.87
C ASN A 39 12.15 -9.28 -6.94
N ALA A 40 13.41 -9.35 -6.53
CA ALA A 40 14.55 -9.18 -7.45
C ALA A 40 14.60 -10.27 -8.55
N ALA A 41 13.97 -11.42 -8.32
CA ALA A 41 13.82 -12.48 -9.30
C ALA A 41 12.67 -12.23 -10.29
N GLY A 42 11.92 -11.12 -10.19
CA GLY A 42 10.82 -10.80 -11.12
C GLY A 42 9.51 -11.53 -10.84
N GLU A 43 9.44 -12.32 -9.77
CA GLU A 43 8.16 -12.85 -9.28
C GLU A 43 7.34 -11.71 -8.69
N THR A 44 6.02 -11.79 -8.86
CA THR A 44 5.09 -10.76 -8.38
C THR A 44 4.17 -11.33 -7.34
N TYR A 45 3.88 -10.55 -6.30
CA TYR A 45 2.93 -10.86 -5.25
C TYR A 45 1.84 -9.80 -5.28
N ALA A 46 0.59 -10.22 -5.31
CA ALA A 46 -0.56 -9.32 -5.24
C ALA A 46 -1.36 -9.59 -3.97
N LEU A 47 -1.64 -8.54 -3.21
CA LEU A 47 -2.51 -8.57 -2.04
C LEU A 47 -3.88 -8.03 -2.42
N SER A 48 -4.91 -8.85 -2.27
CA SER A 48 -6.30 -8.53 -2.57
C SER A 48 -7.22 -8.86 -1.41
N GLY A 49 -8.44 -8.31 -1.42
CA GLY A 49 -9.52 -8.62 -0.50
C GLY A 49 -10.75 -9.10 -1.25
N ALA A 50 -11.37 -10.18 -0.76
CA ALA A 50 -12.68 -10.64 -1.18
C ALA A 50 -13.64 -10.51 0.01
N VAL A 51 -14.71 -9.74 -0.14
CA VAL A 51 -15.63 -9.43 0.96
C VAL A 51 -17.08 -9.56 0.50
N ARG A 52 -17.94 -10.06 1.39
CA ARG A 52 -19.40 -9.90 1.29
C ARG A 52 -19.94 -9.36 2.61
N TYR A 53 -20.75 -8.31 2.52
CA TYR A 53 -21.46 -7.73 3.65
C TYR A 53 -22.93 -7.51 3.33
N ARG A 54 -23.80 -8.14 4.11
CA ARG A 54 -25.26 -8.01 4.09
C ARG A 54 -25.76 -7.61 5.47
N ALA A 55 -26.62 -6.59 5.52
CA ALA A 55 -27.21 -6.08 6.75
C ALA A 55 -28.40 -6.97 7.18
N ARG A 56 -28.17 -7.91 8.12
CA ARG A 56 -29.12 -8.90 8.70
C ARG A 56 -29.51 -10.05 7.75
N ASP A 57 -29.71 -11.31 8.14
CA ASP A 57 -29.68 -12.03 9.43
C ASP A 57 -28.38 -12.83 9.60
N ASP A 58 -27.70 -12.69 10.74
CA ASP A 58 -26.49 -13.45 11.14
C ASP A 58 -26.75 -14.97 11.33
N ALA A 59 -27.88 -15.49 10.84
CA ALA A 59 -28.36 -16.85 11.08
C ALA A 59 -28.47 -17.76 9.86
N SER A 60 -28.30 -17.25 8.64
CA SER A 60 -28.40 -18.10 7.44
C SER A 60 -27.25 -19.10 7.37
N CYS A 61 -27.59 -20.39 7.25
CA CYS A 61 -26.63 -21.45 6.94
C CYS A 61 -26.37 -21.57 5.42
N ASP A 62 -27.07 -20.78 4.59
CA ASP A 62 -26.84 -20.78 3.14
C ASP A 62 -25.57 -19.99 2.81
N PRO A 63 -24.52 -20.62 2.24
CA PRO A 63 -23.27 -19.92 1.92
C PRO A 63 -23.44 -18.75 0.95
N PHE A 64 -24.49 -18.75 0.13
CA PHE A 64 -24.82 -17.61 -0.74
C PHE A 64 -25.24 -16.34 0.04
N GLN A 65 -25.73 -16.52 1.27
CA GLN A 65 -26.22 -15.45 2.13
C GLN A 65 -25.20 -15.04 3.20
N GLN A 66 -24.14 -15.83 3.41
CA GLN A 66 -23.16 -15.60 4.47
C GLN A 66 -22.20 -14.45 4.16
N ASN A 67 -21.91 -13.64 5.18
CA ASN A 67 -20.86 -12.65 5.11
C ASN A 67 -19.49 -13.34 5.22
N PHE A 68 -18.53 -12.81 4.48
CA PHE A 68 -17.14 -13.26 4.55
C PHE A 68 -16.20 -12.08 4.35
N THR A 69 -14.99 -12.22 4.86
CA THR A 69 -13.89 -11.32 4.55
C THR A 69 -12.63 -12.15 4.48
N TYR A 70 -12.05 -12.21 3.29
CA TYR A 70 -10.79 -12.87 3.01
C TYR A 70 -9.78 -11.88 2.49
N HIS A 71 -8.54 -12.03 2.95
CA HIS A 71 -7.37 -11.47 2.32
C HIS A 71 -6.65 -12.56 1.55
N VAL A 72 -6.24 -12.23 0.33
CA VAL A 72 -5.67 -13.14 -0.65
C VAL A 72 -4.30 -12.60 -1.04
N ILE A 73 -3.26 -13.39 -0.83
CA ILE A 73 -1.93 -13.12 -1.39
C ILE A 73 -1.72 -14.13 -2.51
N THR A 74 -1.54 -13.67 -3.75
CA THR A 74 -1.22 -14.55 -4.88
C THR A 74 0.19 -14.27 -5.36
N ARG A 75 1.00 -15.32 -5.44
CA ARG A 75 2.33 -15.32 -6.06
C ARG A 75 2.19 -15.67 -7.54
N TYR A 76 2.88 -14.91 -8.39
CA TYR A 76 2.98 -15.10 -9.83
C TYR A 76 4.45 -15.26 -10.21
N ASP A 77 4.72 -16.20 -11.10
CA ASP A 77 6.02 -16.29 -11.76
C ASP A 77 6.21 -15.10 -12.73
N GLN A 78 7.41 -14.96 -13.31
CA GLN A 78 7.77 -13.88 -14.24
C GLN A 78 6.85 -13.83 -15.46
N ASP A 79 6.40 -14.99 -15.94
CA ASP A 79 5.49 -15.11 -17.10
C ASP A 79 4.04 -14.73 -16.78
N GLY A 80 3.73 -14.65 -15.48
CA GLY A 80 2.41 -14.32 -14.98
C GLY A 80 1.52 -15.47 -14.57
N THR A 81 2.04 -16.68 -14.58
CA THR A 81 1.32 -17.85 -14.10
C THR A 81 1.22 -17.79 -12.57
N PRO A 82 0.01 -17.90 -11.97
CA PRO A 82 -0.12 -18.00 -10.52
C PRO A 82 0.49 -19.31 -10.02
N THR A 83 1.34 -19.26 -8.99
CA THR A 83 2.08 -20.42 -8.47
C THR A 83 1.72 -20.81 -7.05
N ALA A 84 1.17 -19.88 -6.25
CA ALA A 84 0.68 -20.15 -4.90
C ALA A 84 -0.30 -19.06 -4.46
N THR A 85 -1.20 -19.41 -3.55
CA THR A 85 -2.08 -18.47 -2.88
C THR A 85 -2.11 -18.71 -1.37
N ALA A 86 -1.90 -17.66 -0.58
CA ALA A 86 -2.26 -17.63 0.84
C ALA A 86 -3.61 -16.94 1.02
N LEU A 87 -4.48 -17.56 1.79
CA LEU A 87 -5.80 -17.07 2.16
C LEU A 87 -5.88 -16.95 3.68
N TYR A 88 -6.25 -15.78 4.19
CA TYR A 88 -6.52 -15.59 5.62
C TYR A 88 -7.76 -14.72 5.86
N GLY A 89 -8.39 -14.88 7.02
CA GLY A 89 -9.73 -14.37 7.30
C GLY A 89 -10.80 -15.47 7.17
N GLY A 90 -12.09 -15.13 7.12
CA GLY A 90 -13.13 -16.17 7.04
C GLY A 90 -14.59 -15.70 7.05
N GLY A 91 -15.51 -16.67 7.07
CA GLY A 91 -16.98 -16.47 7.12
C GLY A 91 -17.52 -16.16 8.52
N THR A 92 -18.62 -15.42 8.67
CA THR A 92 -19.07 -14.93 9.99
C THR A 92 -19.69 -15.98 10.94
N ARG A 93 -19.85 -17.25 10.56
CA ARG A 93 -20.38 -18.30 11.46
C ARG A 93 -19.52 -19.56 11.49
N GLY A 94 -19.08 -19.95 12.68
CA GLY A 94 -18.36 -21.22 12.93
C GLY A 94 -16.87 -21.20 12.65
N ASN A 95 -16.28 -20.03 12.38
CA ASN A 95 -14.86 -19.92 12.12
C ASN A 95 -14.01 -20.41 13.29
N VAL A 96 -13.05 -21.28 12.97
CA VAL A 96 -11.72 -21.19 13.56
C VAL A 96 -11.30 -19.74 13.37
N ALA A 97 -11.21 -18.96 14.46
CA ALA A 97 -10.59 -17.65 14.39
C ALA A 97 -9.23 -17.88 13.73
N THR A 98 -8.99 -17.30 12.55
CA THR A 98 -7.68 -17.41 11.86
C THR A 98 -6.56 -16.75 12.66
N GLY A 99 -6.86 -16.25 13.85
CA GLY A 99 -5.93 -15.61 14.76
C GLY A 99 -5.44 -14.26 14.25
N LEU A 100 -5.77 -13.84 13.01
CA LEU A 100 -5.29 -12.61 12.39
C LEU A 100 -6.28 -11.45 12.57
N ALA A 101 -5.83 -10.41 13.28
CA ALA A 101 -6.60 -9.20 13.55
C ALA A 101 -7.10 -8.51 12.27
N LYS A 102 -8.27 -7.89 12.36
CA LYS A 102 -8.82 -7.03 11.31
C LYS A 102 -7.95 -5.78 11.16
N GLY A 103 -8.01 -5.15 9.99
CA GLY A 103 -7.31 -3.90 9.71
C GLY A 103 -7.88 -3.16 8.51
N SER A 104 -7.23 -2.04 8.17
CA SER A 104 -7.49 -1.26 6.97
C SER A 104 -6.18 -0.76 6.37
N GLU A 105 -6.20 -0.22 5.15
CA GLU A 105 -4.98 0.29 4.49
C GLU A 105 -3.91 -0.82 4.39
N PHE A 106 -4.25 -1.91 3.71
CA PHE A 106 -3.38 -3.07 3.57
C PHE A 106 -2.25 -2.79 2.58
N ASN A 107 -1.04 -3.21 2.94
CA ASN A 107 0.17 -3.06 2.14
C ASN A 107 0.99 -4.35 2.13
N LEU A 108 1.83 -4.47 1.11
CA LEU A 108 2.66 -5.63 0.83
C LEU A 108 4.11 -5.19 0.61
N ALA A 109 5.04 -5.97 1.12
CA ALA A 109 6.47 -5.87 0.81
C ALA A 109 7.08 -7.27 0.70
N VAL A 110 8.07 -7.43 -0.19
CA VAL A 110 8.90 -8.63 -0.23
C VAL A 110 10.24 -8.30 0.41
N LEU A 111 10.57 -9.00 1.49
CA LEU A 111 11.80 -8.81 2.24
C LEU A 111 13.00 -9.41 1.48
N PRO A 112 14.25 -9.03 1.83
CA PRO A 112 15.44 -9.50 1.12
C PRO A 112 15.63 -11.02 1.09
N ASP A 113 15.12 -11.73 2.10
CA ASP A 113 15.14 -13.19 2.21
C ASP A 113 14.00 -13.88 1.44
N GLY A 114 13.14 -13.09 0.77
CA GLY A 114 11.95 -13.56 0.06
C GLY A 114 10.70 -13.67 0.94
N THR A 115 10.80 -13.45 2.25
CA THR A 115 9.64 -13.42 3.15
C THR A 115 8.68 -12.32 2.71
N VAL A 116 7.38 -12.62 2.73
CA VAL A 116 6.33 -11.69 2.32
C VAL A 116 5.72 -11.04 3.55
N ALA A 117 5.90 -9.73 3.70
CA ALA A 117 5.32 -8.95 4.79
C ALA A 117 4.02 -8.29 4.34
N VAL A 118 2.93 -8.57 5.05
CA VAL A 118 1.66 -7.86 4.91
C VAL A 118 1.44 -6.97 6.12
N SER A 119 1.25 -5.67 5.88
CA SER A 119 1.00 -4.69 6.93
C SER A 119 -0.38 -4.06 6.78
N SER A 120 -1.00 -3.68 7.90
CA SER A 120 -2.23 -2.89 7.88
C SER A 120 -2.38 -2.02 9.13
N LYS A 121 -3.20 -0.98 9.03
CA LYS A 121 -3.62 -0.17 10.17
C LYS A 121 -4.38 -1.03 11.19
N PRO A 122 -4.06 -0.95 12.50
CA PRO A 122 -3.30 0.11 13.16
C PRO A 122 -1.84 -0.24 13.50
N GLY A 123 -1.23 -1.13 12.73
CA GLY A 123 0.14 -1.62 12.94
C GLY A 123 0.23 -3.15 12.95
N ASN A 124 -0.75 -3.84 12.36
CA ASN A 124 -0.68 -5.29 12.16
C ASN A 124 0.39 -5.60 11.11
N THR A 125 1.23 -6.59 11.37
CA THR A 125 2.23 -7.09 10.42
C THR A 125 2.25 -8.60 10.47
N HIS A 126 2.06 -9.25 9.32
CA HIS A 126 2.08 -10.69 9.16
C HIS A 126 3.18 -11.08 8.18
N LEU A 127 3.99 -12.07 8.53
CA LEU A 127 5.06 -12.59 7.69
C LEU A 127 4.66 -13.94 7.14
N PHE A 128 4.74 -14.10 5.83
CA PHE A 128 4.51 -15.37 5.13
C PHE A 128 5.81 -15.83 4.48
N SER A 129 6.02 -17.15 4.40
CA SER A 129 7.12 -17.70 3.62
C SER A 129 7.02 -17.28 2.15
N ALA A 130 8.14 -17.26 1.43
CA ALA A 130 8.19 -16.85 0.03
C ALA A 130 7.24 -17.66 -0.88
N ASP A 131 7.07 -18.95 -0.59
CA ASP A 131 6.15 -19.84 -1.30
C ASP A 131 4.70 -19.74 -0.81
N LEU A 132 4.41 -18.85 0.14
CA LEU A 132 3.10 -18.63 0.77
C LEU A 132 2.53 -19.84 1.52
N SER A 133 3.33 -20.88 1.77
CA SER A 133 2.88 -22.12 2.40
C SER A 133 2.75 -22.04 3.93
N ARG A 134 3.37 -21.03 4.55
CA ARG A 134 3.43 -20.87 6.01
C ARG A 134 3.31 -19.41 6.45
N LEU A 135 2.47 -19.15 7.46
CA LEU A 135 2.55 -17.96 8.29
C LEU A 135 3.73 -18.11 9.26
N VAL A 136 4.74 -17.26 9.11
CA VAL A 136 6.01 -17.30 9.85
C VAL A 136 5.89 -16.59 11.19
N GLU A 137 5.27 -15.41 11.20
CA GLU A 137 5.12 -14.57 12.40
C GLU A 137 3.95 -13.59 12.22
N SER A 138 3.38 -13.13 13.32
CA SER A 138 2.30 -12.16 13.30
C SER A 138 2.30 -11.25 14.52
N TRP A 139 2.49 -9.95 14.28
CA TRP A 139 2.34 -8.89 15.26
C TRP A 139 1.03 -8.14 15.04
N GLN A 140 0.22 -7.99 16.08
CA GLN A 140 -1.15 -7.53 15.94
C GLN A 140 -1.51 -6.47 16.95
N SER A 141 -2.36 -5.55 16.51
CA SER A 141 -3.11 -4.65 17.36
C SER A 141 -4.59 -4.84 17.02
N PRO A 142 -5.43 -5.13 18.01
CA PRO A 142 -6.88 -5.12 17.85
C PRO A 142 -7.36 -3.82 17.19
N TRP A 143 -8.39 -3.93 16.36
CA TRP A 143 -8.87 -2.86 15.48
C TRP A 143 -10.27 -2.46 15.89
N GLY A 144 -10.42 -1.18 16.20
CA GLY A 144 -11.69 -0.61 16.64
C GLY A 144 -11.45 0.47 17.67
N TRP A 145 -12.31 1.48 17.66
CA TRP A 145 -12.13 2.66 18.51
C TRP A 145 -12.02 2.35 20.02
N GLN A 146 -12.76 1.35 20.50
CA GLN A 146 -12.70 0.92 21.90
C GLN A 146 -11.43 0.11 22.19
N GLU A 147 -11.07 -0.82 21.30
CA GLU A 147 -9.89 -1.67 21.47
C GLU A 147 -8.58 -0.87 21.37
N GLU A 148 -8.50 0.09 20.45
CA GLU A 148 -7.35 0.99 20.32
C GLU A 148 -7.17 1.87 21.57
N LYS A 149 -8.25 2.25 22.25
CA LYS A 149 -8.20 2.98 23.53
C LYS A 149 -7.67 2.14 24.68
N GLU A 150 -7.97 0.85 24.66
CA GLU A 150 -7.50 -0.12 25.66
C GLU A 150 -6.02 -0.44 25.50
N ARG A 151 -5.41 -0.06 24.35
CA ARG A 151 -3.97 -0.19 24.08
C ARG A 151 -3.47 -1.63 24.18
N THR A 152 -4.33 -2.58 23.84
CA THR A 152 -4.00 -4.00 23.77
C THR A 152 -3.22 -4.34 22.50
N GLY A 153 -2.47 -5.44 22.55
CA GLY A 153 -1.71 -5.95 21.41
C GLY A 153 -0.25 -5.52 21.38
N ASP A 154 0.44 -5.94 20.33
CA ASP A 154 1.87 -5.73 20.13
C ASP A 154 2.12 -5.39 18.63
N PRO A 155 1.71 -4.21 18.14
CA PRO A 155 1.86 -3.83 16.73
C PRO A 155 3.33 -3.66 16.33
N TYR A 156 3.62 -3.78 15.04
CA TYR A 156 4.95 -3.51 14.49
C TYR A 156 4.97 -2.26 13.60
N ALA A 157 4.43 -2.37 12.37
CA ALA A 157 4.38 -1.28 11.40
C ALA A 157 3.04 -1.29 10.65
N MET A 158 2.55 -0.11 10.28
CA MET A 158 1.34 0.04 9.47
C MET A 158 1.62 -0.17 7.98
N SER A 159 2.81 0.19 7.52
CA SER A 159 3.31 -0.11 6.19
C SER A 159 4.81 -0.36 6.23
N ILE A 160 5.30 -1.23 5.36
CA ILE A 160 6.72 -1.53 5.18
C ILE A 160 7.05 -1.32 3.70
N ASP A 161 8.19 -0.69 3.43
CA ASP A 161 8.87 -0.67 2.14
C ASP A 161 10.34 -1.09 2.36
N VAL A 162 11.02 -1.52 1.30
CA VAL A 162 12.36 -2.13 1.41
C VAL A 162 13.37 -1.36 0.56
N THR A 163 14.49 -0.96 1.17
CA THR A 163 15.58 -0.29 0.45
C THR A 163 16.48 -1.31 -0.28
N PRO A 164 17.35 -0.89 -1.19
CA PRO A 164 18.24 -1.80 -1.93
C PRO A 164 19.18 -2.60 -1.02
N SER A 165 19.66 -2.01 0.09
CA SER A 165 20.46 -2.71 1.11
C SER A 165 19.64 -3.60 2.04
N GLY A 166 18.32 -3.68 1.85
CA GLY A 166 17.42 -4.52 2.62
C GLY A 166 16.94 -3.91 3.94
N ARG A 167 17.09 -2.59 4.12
CA ARG A 167 16.53 -1.88 5.29
C ARG A 167 15.02 -1.74 5.12
N LEU A 168 14.32 -1.70 6.24
CA LEU A 168 12.87 -1.57 6.30
C LEU A 168 12.51 -0.09 6.53
N LEU A 169 11.89 0.54 5.54
CA LEU A 169 11.25 1.83 5.69
C LEU A 169 9.81 1.62 6.18
N CYS A 170 9.53 2.02 7.40
CA CYS A 170 8.27 1.76 8.07
C CYS A 170 7.48 3.05 8.34
N ALA A 171 6.17 3.01 8.13
CA ALA A 171 5.25 3.95 8.77
C ALA A 171 4.70 3.29 10.04
N VAL A 172 4.75 4.01 11.16
CA VAL A 172 4.22 3.52 12.44
C VAL A 172 3.07 4.42 12.90
N ALA A 173 1.99 3.79 13.37
CA ALA A 173 0.82 4.48 13.85
C ALA A 173 0.87 4.68 15.38
N GLU A 174 0.70 5.91 15.82
CA GLU A 174 0.68 6.27 17.23
C GLU A 174 -0.74 6.62 17.69
N TYR A 175 -1.06 6.29 18.95
CA TYR A 175 -2.27 6.76 19.62
C TYR A 175 -1.99 8.09 20.34
N GLY A 176 -3.00 8.95 20.48
CA GLY A 176 -2.90 10.17 21.28
C GLY A 176 -2.06 11.29 20.66
N VAL A 177 -1.59 11.12 19.43
CA VAL A 177 -0.95 12.16 18.62
C VAL A 177 -2.01 12.79 17.73
N SER A 178 -2.13 14.12 17.77
CA SER A 178 -3.17 14.94 17.10
C SER A 178 -4.59 14.91 17.73
N ASN A 179 -5.50 15.68 17.09
CA ASN A 179 -6.92 15.74 17.45
C ASN A 179 -7.75 14.56 16.92
N TRP A 180 -7.14 13.65 16.14
CA TRP A 180 -7.83 12.53 15.54
C TRP A 180 -8.12 11.42 16.57
N ALA A 181 -9.23 10.73 16.32
CA ALA A 181 -9.58 9.53 17.05
C ALA A 181 -8.77 8.34 16.49
N GLY A 182 -8.04 7.65 17.37
CA GLY A 182 -7.47 6.32 17.14
C GLY A 182 -5.97 6.38 16.93
N LYS A 183 -5.40 5.25 16.54
CA LYS A 183 -4.03 5.16 16.06
C LYS A 183 -3.96 5.79 14.66
N VAL A 184 -3.02 6.71 14.44
CA VAL A 184 -2.81 7.38 13.15
C VAL A 184 -1.35 7.27 12.72
N PRO A 185 -1.05 7.12 11.41
CA PRO A 185 0.33 7.16 10.93
C PRO A 185 0.99 8.45 11.40
N ASN A 186 2.07 8.35 12.17
CA ASN A 186 2.75 9.52 12.71
C ASN A 186 4.27 9.44 12.68
N LEU A 187 4.86 8.26 12.59
CA LEU A 187 6.32 8.13 12.52
C LEU A 187 6.72 7.52 11.19
N VAL A 188 7.77 8.06 10.59
CA VAL A 188 8.58 7.38 9.57
C VAL A 188 9.83 6.87 10.28
N ALA A 189 10.09 5.58 10.16
CA ALA A 189 11.18 4.92 10.85
C ALA A 189 11.92 3.96 9.92
N LEU A 190 13.18 3.73 10.20
CA LEU A 190 14.08 2.96 9.36
C LEU A 190 14.78 1.90 10.20
N SER A 191 14.85 0.67 9.72
CA SER A 191 15.63 -0.35 10.41
C SER A 191 17.13 -0.10 10.25
N GLU A 192 17.91 -0.62 11.18
CA GLU A 192 19.36 -0.68 11.02
C GLU A 192 19.74 -1.66 9.89
N PRO A 193 20.86 -1.43 9.18
CA PRO A 193 21.38 -2.38 8.20
C PRO A 193 21.51 -3.79 8.78
N GLY A 194 21.06 -4.81 8.03
CA GLY A 194 21.10 -6.21 8.47
C GLY A 194 20.03 -6.59 9.50
N SER A 195 19.17 -5.66 9.93
CA SER A 195 17.99 -6.02 10.72
C SER A 195 17.06 -6.89 9.90
N THR A 196 16.63 -8.01 10.47
CA THR A 196 15.68 -8.93 9.84
C THR A 196 14.41 -8.99 10.66
N LEU A 197 13.29 -9.25 9.98
CA LEU A 197 12.07 -9.68 10.64
C LEU A 197 12.05 -11.20 10.68
N GLY A 198 11.75 -11.76 11.84
CA GLY A 198 11.70 -13.21 12.00
C GLY A 198 10.91 -13.62 13.24
N PRO A 199 10.73 -14.93 13.42
CA PRO A 199 9.98 -15.47 14.55
C PRO A 199 10.51 -14.94 15.89
N GLY A 200 9.61 -14.36 16.69
CA GLY A 200 9.89 -13.81 18.01
C GLY A 200 10.74 -12.52 18.03
N ALA A 201 11.11 -11.94 16.89
CA ALA A 201 12.02 -10.81 16.81
C ALA A 201 11.48 -9.67 15.94
N LYS A 202 11.14 -8.55 16.58
CA LYS A 202 10.90 -7.28 15.89
C LYS A 202 12.23 -6.60 15.63
N ALA A 203 12.49 -6.25 14.38
CA ALA A 203 13.58 -5.36 14.05
C ALA A 203 13.39 -4.03 14.80
N THR A 204 14.46 -3.50 15.38
CA THR A 204 14.41 -2.15 15.96
C THR A 204 14.36 -1.12 14.83
N LEU A 205 13.48 -0.15 14.98
CA LEU A 205 13.24 0.93 14.04
C LEU A 205 13.71 2.24 14.64
N ARG A 206 14.64 2.92 13.96
CA ARG A 206 15.03 4.28 14.31
C ARG A 206 14.05 5.26 13.67
N ALA A 207 13.33 6.03 14.46
CA ALA A 207 12.47 7.09 13.95
C ALA A 207 13.33 8.19 13.30
N ILE A 208 13.03 8.50 12.04
CA ILE A 208 13.72 9.53 11.25
C ILE A 208 12.84 10.77 11.08
N ALA A 209 11.52 10.61 11.06
CA ALA A 209 10.60 11.76 10.99
C ALA A 209 9.35 11.54 11.83
N THR A 210 8.79 12.65 12.31
CA THR A 210 7.48 12.70 12.98
C THR A 210 6.54 13.53 12.14
N HIS A 211 5.36 13.03 11.81
CA HIS A 211 4.31 13.78 11.11
C HIS A 211 3.79 14.96 11.93
N ASP A 212 3.36 14.69 13.16
CA ASP A 212 2.82 15.67 14.10
C ASP A 212 3.52 15.55 15.47
N ALA A 213 4.05 16.67 15.97
CA ALA A 213 4.76 16.73 17.24
C ALA A 213 3.83 16.71 18.46
N ARG A 214 2.53 16.98 18.28
CA ARG A 214 1.56 17.02 19.39
C ARG A 214 1.43 15.67 20.06
N SER A 215 1.69 15.63 21.37
CA SER A 215 1.72 14.41 22.17
C SER A 215 0.99 14.56 23.52
N ASP A 216 0.20 15.62 23.70
CA ASP A 216 -0.45 15.96 24.98
C ASP A 216 -1.39 14.86 25.54
N ARG A 217 -1.80 13.90 24.70
CA ARG A 217 -2.67 12.78 25.07
C ARG A 217 -1.95 11.43 25.14
N GLN A 218 -0.64 11.40 24.90
CA GLN A 218 0.16 10.19 25.04
C GLN A 218 0.45 9.89 26.51
N THR A 219 0.52 8.60 26.81
CA THR A 219 0.88 8.03 28.11
C THR A 219 2.01 7.01 27.91
N GLU A 220 2.56 6.47 28.99
CA GLU A 220 3.62 5.44 28.88
C GLU A 220 3.15 4.17 28.18
N ALA A 221 1.84 3.87 28.24
CA ALA A 221 1.24 2.74 27.55
C ALA A 221 1.16 2.92 26.03
N ASP A 222 1.41 4.13 25.51
CA ASP A 222 1.40 4.41 24.07
C ASP A 222 2.79 4.24 23.42
N ARG A 223 3.81 3.87 24.22
CA ARG A 223 5.19 3.67 23.75
C ARG A 223 5.36 2.31 23.08
N TYR A 224 6.10 2.30 21.97
CA TYR A 224 6.55 1.05 21.33
C TYR A 224 8.04 0.84 21.57
N PRO A 225 8.44 -0.22 22.30
CA PRO A 225 9.86 -0.47 22.62
C PRO A 225 10.75 -0.62 21.38
N HIS A 226 10.21 -1.13 20.27
CA HIS A 226 10.96 -1.34 19.04
C HIS A 226 11.12 -0.08 18.18
N VAL A 227 10.52 1.06 18.55
CA VAL A 227 10.65 2.32 17.80
C VAL A 227 11.40 3.36 18.63
N VAL A 228 12.64 3.65 18.24
CA VAL A 228 13.58 4.43 19.06
C VAL A 228 13.97 5.75 18.40
N TYR A 229 14.21 6.75 19.23
CA TYR A 229 14.83 8.02 18.87
C TYR A 229 15.74 8.46 20.02
N GLY A 230 16.95 8.93 19.69
CA GLY A 230 17.93 9.31 20.72
C GLY A 230 18.32 8.18 21.69
N GLY A 231 18.19 6.91 21.26
CA GLY A 231 18.50 5.73 22.08
C GLY A 231 17.39 5.28 23.05
N ALA A 232 16.21 5.93 23.03
CA ALA A 232 15.06 5.56 23.86
C ALA A 232 13.80 5.43 23.00
N PRO A 233 12.75 4.70 23.46
CA PRO A 233 11.48 4.63 22.75
C PRO A 233 10.90 6.03 22.46
N VAL A 234 10.29 6.18 21.29
CA VAL A 234 9.61 7.43 20.91
C VAL A 234 8.40 7.65 21.82
N ALA A 235 8.35 8.81 22.49
CA ALA A 235 7.26 9.17 23.39
C ALA A 235 7.31 10.66 23.75
N GLY A 236 6.16 11.34 23.80
CA GLY A 236 6.12 12.73 24.25
C GLY A 236 7.06 13.61 23.42
N THR A 237 7.97 14.33 24.08
CA THR A 237 8.97 15.18 23.42
C THR A 237 10.18 14.43 22.85
N ASN A 238 10.38 13.15 23.18
CA ASN A 238 11.46 12.34 22.60
C ASN A 238 11.08 11.85 21.19
N ARG A 239 11.22 12.72 20.20
CA ARG A 239 10.87 12.44 18.80
C ARG A 239 11.62 13.33 17.81
N PRO A 240 11.77 12.90 16.55
CA PRO A 240 12.34 13.74 15.49
C PRO A 240 11.63 15.10 15.38
N SER A 241 12.43 16.15 15.21
CA SER A 241 12.01 17.55 15.08
C SER A 241 12.92 18.28 14.07
N PRO A 242 12.42 19.24 13.27
CA PRO A 242 11.00 19.63 13.17
C PRO A 242 10.12 18.49 12.65
N SER A 243 8.82 18.54 12.95
CA SER A 243 7.85 17.61 12.40
C SER A 243 7.64 17.86 10.91
N LEU A 244 7.17 16.85 10.17
CA LEU A 244 6.83 16.98 8.75
C LEU A 244 5.81 18.09 8.54
N THR A 245 4.84 18.23 9.45
CA THR A 245 3.85 19.32 9.42
C THR A 245 4.53 20.69 9.51
N GLU A 246 5.53 20.85 10.38
CA GLU A 246 6.28 22.10 10.49
C GLU A 246 7.13 22.36 9.25
N MET A 247 7.81 21.34 8.72
CA MET A 247 8.60 21.41 7.48
C MET A 247 7.74 21.88 6.29
N VAL A 248 6.56 21.28 6.07
CA VAL A 248 5.71 21.68 4.93
C VAL A 248 5.00 23.03 5.16
N SER A 249 4.86 23.48 6.41
CA SER A 249 4.18 24.74 6.74
C SER A 249 5.05 25.98 6.55
N THR A 250 6.38 25.85 6.52
CA THR A 250 7.28 27.00 6.27
C THR A 250 7.19 27.50 4.83
N ASP A 251 6.87 26.60 3.90
CA ASP A 251 6.80 26.87 2.46
C ASP A 251 5.45 27.40 1.99
N ASP A 252 4.42 27.29 2.84
CA ASP A 252 3.05 27.52 2.41
C ASP A 252 2.59 28.95 2.65
N ARG A 253 1.70 29.42 1.77
CA ARG A 253 1.16 30.79 1.81
C ARG A 253 0.49 31.11 3.14
N THR A 254 -0.07 30.09 3.80
CA THR A 254 -0.64 30.25 5.14
C THR A 254 -0.12 29.16 6.07
N ARG A 255 0.34 29.56 7.26
CA ARG A 255 0.76 28.65 8.34
C ARG A 255 -0.29 27.63 8.80
N TYR A 256 -1.52 27.78 8.33
CA TYR A 256 -2.66 26.97 8.73
C TYR A 256 -3.10 25.96 7.67
N ASP A 257 -2.56 26.04 6.45
CA ASP A 257 -2.96 25.16 5.34
C ASP A 257 -2.79 23.67 5.70
N TYR A 258 -1.71 23.32 6.41
CA TYR A 258 -1.46 21.96 6.92
C TYR A 258 -2.05 21.68 8.31
N THR A 259 -2.92 22.53 8.86
CA THR A 259 -3.55 22.25 10.16
C THR A 259 -4.44 21.01 10.07
N GLY A 260 -4.05 19.95 10.79
CA GLY A 260 -4.77 18.66 10.75
C GLY A 260 -4.56 17.90 9.44
N CYS A 261 -3.41 18.11 8.80
CA CYS A 261 -2.92 17.27 7.72
C CYS A 261 -2.69 15.82 8.18
N ARG A 262 -2.51 14.92 7.21
CA ARG A 262 -2.21 13.51 7.42
C ARG A 262 -1.01 13.10 6.59
N MET A 263 -0.25 12.15 7.10
CA MET A 263 0.79 11.44 6.35
C MET A 263 0.18 10.24 5.62
N ALA A 264 0.71 9.89 4.45
CA ALA A 264 0.46 8.60 3.80
C ALA A 264 1.72 7.72 3.79
N ARG A 265 1.63 6.53 3.19
CA ARG A 265 2.75 5.58 3.12
C ARG A 265 4.00 6.25 2.50
N PRO A 266 5.16 6.25 3.19
CA PRO A 266 6.42 6.69 2.61
C PRO A 266 6.94 5.65 1.61
N ALA A 267 7.75 6.08 0.65
CA ALA A 267 8.37 5.20 -0.35
C ALA A 267 9.89 5.42 -0.42
N ALA A 268 10.63 4.33 -0.65
CA ALA A 268 12.08 4.37 -0.80
C ALA A 268 12.49 4.79 -2.22
N MET A 269 13.37 5.79 -2.29
CA MET A 269 14.09 6.18 -3.51
C MET A 269 15.58 5.81 -3.43
N GLY A 270 16.00 5.16 -2.35
CA GLY A 270 17.35 4.65 -2.18
C GLY A 270 17.55 4.15 -0.76
N ASP A 271 18.80 3.92 -0.37
CA ASP A 271 19.14 3.51 1.00
C ASP A 271 19.06 4.64 2.04
N ASP A 272 19.12 5.88 1.56
CA ASP A 272 19.16 7.09 2.39
C ASP A 272 18.36 8.25 1.79
N LEU A 273 17.39 7.94 0.91
CA LEU A 273 16.49 8.93 0.30
C LEU A 273 15.07 8.37 0.25
N PHE A 274 14.14 9.13 0.83
CA PHE A 274 12.75 8.71 0.99
C PHE A 274 11.81 9.84 0.61
N VAL A 275 10.67 9.47 0.03
CA VAL A 275 9.56 10.41 -0.19
C VAL A 275 8.44 10.14 0.81
N VAL A 276 7.95 11.20 1.47
CA VAL A 276 6.88 11.13 2.46
C VAL A 276 5.72 12.03 2.02
N PRO A 277 4.57 11.45 1.61
CA PRO A 277 3.41 12.24 1.26
C PRO A 277 2.71 12.84 2.49
N VAL A 278 2.47 14.14 2.45
CA VAL A 278 1.71 14.89 3.45
C VAL A 278 0.54 15.58 2.76
N PHE A 279 -0.67 15.30 3.20
CA PHE A 279 -1.90 15.82 2.61
C PHE A 279 -2.67 16.69 3.60
N GLY A 280 -3.14 17.84 3.14
CA GLY A 280 -4.05 18.70 3.89
C GLY A 280 -5.34 17.99 4.29
N LYS A 281 -6.08 18.63 5.20
CA LYS A 281 -7.29 18.06 5.77
C LYS A 281 -8.36 17.81 4.69
N THR A 282 -8.98 16.63 4.73
CA THR A 282 -10.11 16.30 3.86
C THR A 282 -11.41 16.81 4.47
N TYR A 283 -12.20 17.55 3.69
CA TYR A 283 -13.49 18.12 4.10
C TYR A 283 -14.66 17.42 3.38
N ARG A 284 -15.79 17.29 4.08
CA ARG A 284 -17.04 16.72 3.54
C ARG A 284 -17.58 17.53 2.34
N SER A 285 -17.35 18.84 2.32
CA SER A 285 -17.80 19.76 1.25
C SER A 285 -16.91 19.73 -0.01
N GLY A 286 -15.90 18.85 -0.05
CA GLY A 286 -14.92 18.78 -1.14
C GLY A 286 -13.53 19.24 -0.68
N SER A 287 -12.51 18.64 -1.28
CA SER A 287 -11.10 18.86 -0.92
C SER A 287 -10.24 19.25 -2.14
N ARG A 288 -10.88 19.62 -3.25
CA ARG A 288 -10.15 20.11 -4.42
C ARG A 288 -9.40 21.39 -4.05
N GLY A 289 -8.12 21.44 -4.39
CA GLY A 289 -7.28 22.58 -4.03
C GLY A 289 -6.87 22.59 -2.55
N GLN A 290 -6.99 21.49 -1.82
CA GLN A 290 -6.27 21.34 -0.55
C GLN A 290 -4.77 21.22 -0.81
N VAL A 291 -3.97 21.59 0.18
CA VAL A 291 -2.51 21.50 0.10
C VAL A 291 -2.06 20.04 0.13
N PHE A 292 -0.94 19.78 -0.54
CA PHE A 292 -0.24 18.51 -0.49
C PHE A 292 1.23 18.74 -0.77
N SER A 293 2.08 17.89 -0.21
CA SER A 293 3.52 17.86 -0.46
C SER A 293 3.99 16.42 -0.48
N PHE A 294 4.96 16.14 -1.34
CA PHE A 294 5.72 14.90 -1.33
C PHE A 294 7.13 15.27 -0.87
N LEU A 295 7.36 15.22 0.45
CA LEU A 295 8.60 15.69 1.05
C LEU A 295 9.72 14.68 0.81
N LEU A 296 10.90 15.16 0.41
CA LEU A 296 12.11 14.34 0.33
C LEU A 296 12.87 14.47 1.64
N ILE A 297 13.15 13.34 2.29
CA ILE A 297 13.97 13.28 3.50
C ILE A 297 15.10 12.26 3.32
N ASP A 298 16.23 12.51 3.98
CA ASP A 298 17.30 11.51 4.08
C ASP A 298 17.06 10.53 5.24
N GLY A 299 17.91 9.51 5.37
CA GLY A 299 17.78 8.55 6.47
C GLY A 299 18.21 9.08 7.82
N GLN A 300 18.67 10.33 7.94
CA GLN A 300 18.76 11.02 9.23
C GLN A 300 17.51 11.83 9.56
N GLY A 301 16.56 11.94 8.63
CA GLY A 301 15.36 12.75 8.78
C GLY A 301 15.54 14.20 8.35
N THR A 302 16.67 14.53 7.70
CA THR A 302 16.91 15.89 7.19
C THR A 302 16.08 16.10 5.93
N GLU A 303 15.41 17.24 5.84
CA GLU A 303 14.74 17.65 4.62
C GLU A 303 15.74 17.87 3.49
N ARG A 304 15.47 17.24 2.35
CA ARG A 304 16.25 17.35 1.11
C ARG A 304 15.55 18.20 0.05
N GLY A 305 14.25 18.44 0.19
CA GLY A 305 13.41 19.17 -0.74
C GLY A 305 12.04 18.51 -0.86
N LYS A 306 11.40 18.64 -2.03
CA LYS A 306 10.09 18.05 -2.33
C LYS A 306 10.00 17.66 -3.80
N LEU A 307 9.06 16.78 -4.15
CA LEU A 307 8.71 16.55 -5.55
C LEU A 307 7.98 17.78 -6.11
N GLU A 308 8.58 18.46 -7.07
CA GLU A 308 8.11 19.74 -7.61
C GLU A 308 7.20 19.59 -8.83
N GLY A 309 6.57 20.68 -9.26
CA GLY A 309 5.92 20.78 -10.58
C GLY A 309 4.45 20.36 -10.66
N MET A 310 3.87 19.78 -9.60
CA MET A 310 2.42 19.53 -9.54
C MET A 310 1.65 20.77 -9.11
N HIS A 311 0.62 21.13 -9.88
CA HIS A 311 -0.26 22.24 -9.56
C HIS A 311 -1.37 21.82 -8.58
N ARG A 312 -1.53 22.61 -7.50
CA ARG A 312 -2.46 22.36 -6.38
C ARG A 312 -3.90 22.03 -6.81
N TYR A 313 -4.38 22.60 -7.91
CA TYR A 313 -5.76 22.46 -8.39
C TYR A 313 -5.94 21.59 -9.63
N GLU A 314 -4.93 21.56 -10.50
CA GLU A 314 -5.00 20.89 -11.81
C GLU A 314 -4.43 19.48 -11.77
N ASP A 315 -3.54 19.21 -10.82
CA ASP A 315 -2.90 17.91 -10.62
C ASP A 315 -3.28 17.33 -9.24
N SER A 316 -4.40 17.79 -8.66
CA SER A 316 -4.75 17.55 -7.26
C SER A 316 -5.00 16.05 -6.95
N PRO A 317 -4.29 15.44 -5.98
CA PRO A 317 -4.48 14.04 -5.57
C PRO A 317 -5.86 13.80 -4.90
N PHE A 318 -6.50 14.88 -4.44
CA PHE A 318 -7.82 14.83 -3.80
C PHE A 318 -8.94 14.45 -4.77
N THR A 319 -8.79 14.74 -6.07
CA THR A 319 -9.78 14.33 -7.07
C THR A 319 -9.55 12.86 -7.43
N GLY A 320 -10.48 11.99 -7.05
CA GLY A 320 -10.34 10.54 -7.25
C GLY A 320 -9.62 9.81 -6.11
N ALA A 321 -9.16 10.55 -5.08
CA ALA A 321 -8.53 10.01 -3.89
C ALA A 321 -7.26 9.17 -4.18
N HIS A 322 -6.35 9.73 -4.99
CA HIS A 322 -5.08 9.09 -5.37
C HIS A 322 -3.96 9.62 -4.49
N TRP A 323 -3.54 8.83 -3.49
CA TRP A 323 -2.60 9.29 -2.45
C TRP A 323 -1.22 8.64 -2.54
N THR A 324 -1.08 7.61 -3.38
CA THR A 324 0.12 6.78 -3.45
C THR A 324 1.21 7.49 -4.23
N VAL A 325 2.40 7.58 -3.64
CA VAL A 325 3.66 7.78 -4.35
C VAL A 325 4.40 6.45 -4.35
N VAL A 326 5.10 6.16 -5.43
CA VAL A 326 5.93 4.96 -5.58
C VAL A 326 7.35 5.39 -5.84
N GLY A 327 8.32 4.76 -5.18
CA GLY A 327 9.74 4.94 -5.47
C GLY A 327 10.30 3.82 -6.33
N ASP A 328 11.28 4.14 -7.18
CA ASP A 328 12.26 3.18 -7.69
C ASP A 328 13.57 3.40 -6.90
N PRO A 329 13.84 2.56 -5.89
CA PRO A 329 15.00 2.76 -5.04
C PRO A 329 16.33 2.40 -5.71
N TYR A 330 16.32 1.69 -6.84
CA TYR A 330 17.54 1.30 -7.55
C TYR A 330 18.01 2.38 -8.52
N ARG A 331 17.11 3.31 -8.90
CA ARG A 331 17.41 4.39 -9.86
C ARG A 331 17.14 5.79 -9.30
N ALA A 332 16.76 5.87 -8.01
CA ALA A 332 16.42 7.09 -7.30
C ALA A 332 15.37 7.95 -8.01
N ARG A 333 14.22 7.32 -8.29
CA ARG A 333 13.08 7.98 -8.96
C ARG A 333 11.82 7.85 -8.13
N ALA A 334 10.90 8.78 -8.33
CA ALA A 334 9.55 8.69 -7.78
C ALA A 334 8.51 8.80 -8.89
N PHE A 335 7.35 8.19 -8.66
CA PHE A 335 6.23 8.16 -9.57
C PHE A 335 4.92 8.39 -8.84
N HIS A 336 4.01 9.09 -9.48
CA HIS A 336 2.65 9.30 -8.98
C HIS A 336 1.67 9.22 -10.15
N LEU A 337 0.59 8.45 -9.97
CA LEU A 337 -0.52 8.42 -10.91
C LEU A 337 -1.78 8.90 -10.21
N ASN A 338 -2.43 9.89 -10.80
CA ASN A 338 -3.76 10.32 -10.37
C ASN A 338 -4.68 10.51 -11.56
N ARG A 339 -5.85 11.11 -11.32
CA ARG A 339 -6.86 11.35 -12.34
C ARG A 339 -6.34 12.19 -13.52
N TYR A 340 -5.35 13.05 -13.31
CA TYR A 340 -4.91 14.08 -14.25
C TYR A 340 -3.61 13.73 -15.00
N GLY A 341 -2.74 12.93 -14.39
CA GLY A 341 -1.48 12.55 -15.03
C GLY A 341 -0.74 11.41 -14.36
N LEU A 342 0.23 10.87 -15.10
CA LEU A 342 1.37 10.12 -14.57
C LEU A 342 2.56 11.07 -14.52
N TYR A 343 3.17 11.19 -13.36
CA TYR A 343 4.27 12.11 -13.07
C TYR A 343 5.49 11.30 -12.64
N ALA A 344 6.68 11.73 -13.08
CA ALA A 344 7.95 11.10 -12.73
C ALA A 344 9.01 12.14 -12.34
N TRP A 345 9.77 11.83 -11.30
CA TRP A 345 10.80 12.70 -10.73
C TRP A 345 12.14 12.00 -10.57
N ASP A 346 13.21 12.79 -10.57
CA ASP A 346 14.56 12.37 -10.18
C ASP A 346 14.78 12.44 -8.66
N ALA A 347 16.01 12.16 -8.24
CA ALA A 347 16.44 12.12 -6.85
C ALA A 347 16.39 13.50 -6.16
N GLU A 348 16.52 14.58 -6.95
CA GLU A 348 16.45 15.95 -6.49
C GLU A 348 15.00 16.47 -6.40
N GLY A 349 14.02 15.67 -6.83
CA GLY A 349 12.61 16.05 -6.84
C GLY A 349 12.20 16.91 -8.04
N ARG A 350 13.02 16.97 -9.09
CA ARG A 350 12.66 17.68 -10.34
C ARG A 350 11.79 16.78 -11.20
N MET A 351 10.68 17.34 -11.68
CA MET A 351 9.77 16.62 -12.55
C MET A 351 10.38 16.49 -13.94
N LEU A 352 10.65 15.25 -14.36
CA LEU A 352 11.23 14.95 -15.68
C LEU A 352 10.19 14.51 -16.69
N SER A 353 9.05 13.98 -16.24
CA SER A 353 7.95 13.58 -17.12
C SER A 353 6.60 13.88 -16.49
N ARG A 354 5.68 14.37 -17.32
CA ARG A 354 4.25 14.56 -17.01
C ARG A 354 3.45 14.11 -18.21
N ILE A 355 2.75 12.99 -18.06
CA ILE A 355 1.90 12.40 -19.10
C ILE A 355 0.44 12.72 -18.73
N PRO A 356 -0.23 13.67 -19.41
CA PRO A 356 -1.61 14.02 -19.08
C PRO A 356 -2.58 12.90 -19.45
N THR A 357 -3.47 12.54 -18.54
CA THR A 357 -4.52 11.55 -18.83
C THR A 357 -5.64 12.10 -19.71
N SER A 358 -5.69 13.41 -19.95
CA SER A 358 -6.63 14.02 -20.89
C SER A 358 -6.34 13.64 -22.35
N ASP A 359 -5.09 13.28 -22.63
CA ASP A 359 -4.60 13.17 -23.99
C ASP A 359 -4.69 11.72 -24.48
N ALA A 360 -5.00 11.52 -25.75
CA ALA A 360 -5.00 10.19 -26.33
C ALA A 360 -3.55 9.72 -26.58
N PRO A 361 -3.19 8.46 -26.26
CA PRO A 361 -4.04 7.36 -25.77
C PRO A 361 -4.09 7.21 -24.23
N PHE A 362 -3.56 8.17 -23.48
CA PHE A 362 -3.35 8.08 -22.03
C PHE A 362 -4.63 8.20 -21.18
N THR A 363 -5.78 8.52 -21.77
CA THR A 363 -7.09 8.48 -21.09
C THR A 363 -7.38 7.16 -20.38
N ALA A 364 -6.86 6.05 -20.91
CA ALA A 364 -7.00 4.75 -20.28
C ALA A 364 -6.36 4.67 -18.87
N LEU A 365 -5.32 5.47 -18.59
CA LEU A 365 -4.64 5.51 -17.28
C LEU A 365 -5.58 5.90 -16.13
N THR A 366 -6.68 6.61 -16.41
CA THR A 366 -7.71 6.94 -15.40
C THR A 366 -8.41 5.71 -14.81
N HIS A 367 -8.22 4.53 -15.42
CA HIS A 367 -8.74 3.26 -14.93
C HIS A 367 -7.71 2.43 -14.14
N PHE A 368 -6.48 2.92 -14.03
CA PHE A 368 -5.39 2.25 -13.33
C PHE A 368 -5.05 2.95 -12.02
N LEU A 369 -4.53 2.18 -11.08
CA LEU A 369 -3.86 2.65 -9.89
C LEU A 369 -2.40 2.22 -9.94
N LEU A 370 -1.49 3.12 -9.62
CA LEU A 370 -0.07 2.81 -9.47
C LEU A 370 0.16 2.20 -8.08
N MET A 371 0.63 0.96 -8.04
CA MET A 371 0.81 0.20 -6.80
C MET A 371 2.27 0.07 -6.37
N GLY A 372 3.21 -0.01 -7.32
CA GLY A 372 4.63 -0.18 -7.01
C GLY A 372 5.53 -0.03 -8.23
N CYS A 373 6.83 -0.12 -7.99
CA CYS A 373 7.87 -0.25 -9.00
C CYS A 373 8.63 -1.54 -8.72
N SER A 374 8.76 -2.41 -9.73
CA SER A 374 9.55 -3.65 -9.56
C SER A 374 11.04 -3.31 -9.44
N PRO A 375 11.86 -4.18 -8.81
CA PRO A 375 13.32 -4.02 -8.84
C PRO A 375 13.91 -3.94 -10.25
N ALA A 376 13.24 -4.52 -11.24
CA ALA A 376 13.62 -4.43 -12.65
C ALA A 376 13.36 -3.05 -13.28
N GLY A 377 12.65 -2.15 -12.58
CA GLY A 377 12.28 -0.83 -13.09
C GLY A 377 10.97 -0.84 -13.88
N GLU A 378 9.95 -1.59 -13.44
CA GLU A 378 8.64 -1.60 -14.08
C GLU A 378 7.57 -0.99 -13.17
N LEU A 379 6.77 -0.05 -13.67
CA LEU A 379 5.58 0.42 -12.97
C LEU A 379 4.52 -0.69 -12.93
N LEU A 380 3.96 -0.92 -11.75
CA LEU A 380 2.92 -1.92 -11.50
C LEU A 380 1.56 -1.22 -11.44
N LEU A 381 0.81 -1.27 -12.55
CA LEU A 381 -0.46 -0.58 -12.73
C LEU A 381 -1.65 -1.55 -12.63
N VAL A 382 -2.52 -1.37 -11.65
CA VAL A 382 -3.70 -2.23 -11.43
C VAL A 382 -4.97 -1.60 -11.99
N HIS A 383 -5.65 -2.32 -12.86
CA HIS A 383 -7.00 -1.99 -13.33
C HIS A 383 -8.06 -2.63 -12.42
N GLN A 384 -8.49 -1.93 -11.37
CA GLN A 384 -9.39 -2.49 -10.33
C GLN A 384 -10.68 -3.12 -10.87
N LYS A 385 -11.31 -2.52 -11.90
CA LYS A 385 -12.55 -3.11 -12.47
C LYS A 385 -12.33 -4.33 -13.35
N GLN A 386 -11.15 -4.47 -13.94
CA GLN A 386 -10.85 -5.59 -14.83
C GLN A 386 -9.99 -6.65 -14.11
N ASN A 387 -9.59 -6.40 -12.86
CA ASN A 387 -8.73 -7.26 -12.06
C ASN A 387 -7.46 -7.68 -12.83
N LEU A 388 -6.79 -6.71 -13.45
CA LEU A 388 -5.57 -6.93 -14.23
C LEU A 388 -4.44 -6.06 -13.73
N LEU A 389 -3.23 -6.61 -13.72
CA LEU A 389 -1.99 -5.89 -13.47
C LEU A 389 -1.23 -5.74 -14.79
N LEU A 390 -0.95 -4.49 -15.17
CA LEU A 390 -0.10 -4.10 -16.29
C LEU A 390 1.27 -3.69 -15.75
N ARG A 391 2.33 -4.32 -16.25
CA ARG A 391 3.72 -3.91 -16.03
C ARG A 391 4.14 -2.96 -17.16
N VAL A 392 4.68 -1.80 -16.80
CA VAL A 392 5.19 -0.81 -17.77
C VAL A 392 6.68 -0.61 -17.52
N PRO A 393 7.57 -0.98 -18.44
CA PRO A 393 9.01 -0.74 -18.25
C PRO A 393 9.28 0.76 -18.19
N VAL A 394 10.05 1.18 -17.20
CA VAL A 394 10.53 2.56 -17.08
C VAL A 394 11.84 2.67 -17.86
N PRO A 395 11.93 3.56 -18.86
CA PRO A 395 13.16 3.77 -19.60
C PRO A 395 14.24 4.43 -18.71
N GLU A 396 15.51 4.23 -19.07
CA GLU A 396 16.62 4.90 -18.37
C GLU A 396 16.55 6.43 -18.52
N ASP A 397 16.14 6.95 -19.67
CA ASP A 397 15.77 8.36 -19.81
C ASP A 397 14.27 8.54 -19.57
N LEU A 398 13.90 9.29 -18.53
CA LEU A 398 12.49 9.56 -18.21
C LEU A 398 11.78 10.40 -19.28
N GLY A 399 12.52 11.06 -20.18
CA GLY A 399 11.95 11.70 -21.37
C GLY A 399 11.20 10.72 -22.28
N ASP A 400 11.63 9.45 -22.31
CA ASP A 400 11.04 8.40 -23.14
C ASP A 400 9.87 7.66 -22.44
N LEU A 401 9.53 8.04 -21.20
CA LEU A 401 8.49 7.36 -20.41
C LEU A 401 7.13 7.37 -21.12
N GLU A 402 6.81 8.47 -21.81
CA GLU A 402 5.57 8.61 -22.56
C GLU A 402 5.40 7.49 -23.62
N ASP A 403 6.47 7.20 -24.37
CA ASP A 403 6.46 6.17 -25.40
C ASP A 403 6.37 4.76 -24.82
N ALA A 404 7.04 4.51 -23.69
CA ALA A 404 6.93 3.23 -22.98
C ALA A 404 5.50 2.97 -22.49
N VAL A 405 4.85 3.99 -21.90
CA VAL A 405 3.45 3.92 -21.46
C VAL A 405 2.51 3.75 -22.64
N ARG A 406 2.72 4.49 -23.73
CA ARG A 406 1.94 4.40 -24.96
C ARG A 406 1.99 2.98 -25.54
N ALA A 407 3.18 2.38 -25.59
CA ALA A 407 3.38 1.01 -26.06
C ALA A 407 2.66 -0.01 -25.17
N ALA A 408 2.77 0.12 -23.84
CA ALA A 408 2.11 -0.77 -22.89
C ALA A 408 0.58 -0.70 -23.01
N LEU A 409 0.01 0.50 -23.11
CA LEU A 409 -1.44 0.69 -23.31
C LEU A 409 -1.92 0.13 -24.65
N LYS A 410 -1.12 0.27 -25.72
CA LYS A 410 -1.43 -0.35 -27.02
C LYS A 410 -1.45 -1.88 -26.92
N GLY A 411 -0.54 -2.47 -26.14
CA GLY A 411 -0.47 -3.91 -25.88
C GLY A 411 -1.58 -4.45 -24.97
N TYR A 412 -2.16 -3.60 -24.13
CA TYR A 412 -3.18 -3.98 -23.14
C TYR A 412 -4.40 -4.67 -23.76
N GLY A 413 -4.97 -4.12 -24.84
CA GLY A 413 -6.17 -4.68 -25.49
C GLY A 413 -5.95 -6.09 -26.05
N PRO A 414 -4.93 -6.31 -26.91
CA PRO A 414 -4.55 -7.64 -27.39
C PRO A 414 -4.22 -8.63 -26.26
N GLY A 415 -3.43 -8.20 -25.26
CA GLY A 415 -3.06 -9.03 -24.11
C GLY A 415 -4.27 -9.48 -23.31
N ARG A 416 -5.17 -8.54 -23.00
CA ARG A 416 -6.44 -8.82 -22.31
C ARG A 416 -7.28 -9.83 -23.09
N ASN A 417 -7.38 -9.69 -24.41
CA ASN A 417 -8.15 -10.62 -25.23
C ASN A 417 -7.51 -12.02 -25.27
N ALA A 418 -6.17 -12.12 -25.20
CA ALA A 418 -5.48 -13.39 -25.05
C ALA A 418 -5.82 -14.05 -23.70
N LEU A 419 -5.73 -13.31 -22.59
CA LEU A 419 -6.12 -13.80 -21.26
C LEU A 419 -7.58 -14.23 -21.22
N LYS A 420 -8.50 -13.48 -21.86
CA LYS A 420 -9.91 -13.88 -21.94
C LYS A 420 -10.11 -15.21 -22.65
N ARG A 421 -9.34 -15.49 -23.70
CA ARG A 421 -9.41 -16.79 -24.41
C ARG A 421 -8.84 -17.93 -23.58
N GLN A 422 -7.81 -17.65 -22.77
CA GLN A 422 -7.15 -18.64 -21.94
C GLN A 422 -7.96 -18.99 -20.68
N HIS A 423 -8.54 -17.99 -20.01
CA HIS A 423 -9.15 -18.15 -18.69
C HIS A 423 -10.67 -18.02 -18.66
N ALA A 424 -11.30 -17.54 -19.74
CA ALA A 424 -12.75 -17.33 -19.83
C ALA A 424 -13.36 -16.65 -18.57
N PRO A 425 -12.88 -15.44 -18.18
CA PRO A 425 -13.34 -14.78 -16.96
C PRO A 425 -14.83 -14.44 -17.03
N VAL A 426 -15.49 -14.47 -15.87
CA VAL A 426 -16.89 -14.03 -15.72
C VAL A 426 -16.88 -12.61 -15.18
N ASP A 427 -17.40 -11.64 -15.95
CA ASP A 427 -17.43 -10.21 -15.61
C ASP A 427 -16.10 -9.66 -15.05
N TRP A 428 -15.01 -10.07 -15.68
CA TRP A 428 -13.62 -9.71 -15.33
C TRP A 428 -13.12 -10.27 -14.00
N HIS A 429 -13.82 -11.24 -13.43
CA HIS A 429 -13.31 -12.06 -12.35
C HIS A 429 -12.56 -13.25 -12.94
N TRP A 430 -11.24 -13.24 -12.73
CA TRP A 430 -10.33 -14.31 -13.12
C TRP A 430 -10.26 -15.30 -11.97
N THR A 431 -10.70 -16.53 -12.21
CA THR A 431 -10.61 -17.60 -11.22
C THR A 431 -9.57 -18.61 -11.65
N ASP A 432 -8.80 -19.10 -10.68
CA ASP A 432 -7.87 -20.20 -10.90
C ASP A 432 -8.10 -21.30 -9.85
N ALA A 433 -7.86 -22.53 -10.27
CA ALA A 433 -7.93 -23.72 -9.43
C ALA A 433 -6.63 -24.54 -9.50
N THR A 434 -5.61 -24.04 -10.20
CA THR A 434 -4.37 -24.76 -10.47
C THR A 434 -3.28 -24.45 -9.45
N ALA A 435 -3.21 -23.21 -8.98
CA ALA A 435 -2.32 -22.81 -7.91
C ALA A 435 -2.77 -23.40 -6.56
N PRO A 436 -1.84 -23.97 -5.75
CA PRO A 436 -2.16 -24.43 -4.40
C PRO A 436 -2.63 -23.25 -3.53
N VAL A 437 -3.69 -23.50 -2.75
CA VAL A 437 -4.26 -22.54 -1.79
C VAL A 437 -3.97 -22.99 -0.36
N HIS A 438 -3.22 -22.17 0.37
CA HIS A 438 -2.91 -22.34 1.78
C HIS A 438 -3.82 -21.45 2.62
N ARG A 439 -4.40 -22.01 3.70
CA ARG A 439 -5.32 -21.28 4.59
C ARG A 439 -4.66 -21.06 5.96
N PHE A 440 -4.83 -19.86 6.49
CA PHE A 440 -4.31 -19.44 7.80
C PHE A 440 -5.41 -18.83 8.65
#